data_AF-A0A3A0CVA0-F1
#
_entry.id   AF-A0A3A0CVA0-F1
#
_cell.length_a   1.000
_cell.length_b   1.000
_cell.length_c   1.000
_cell.angle_alpha   90.00
_cell.angle_beta   90.00
_cell.angle_gamma   90.00
#
_symmetry.space_group_name_H-M   'P 1'
#
loop_
_entity.id
_entity.type
_entity.pdbx_description
1 polymer ?
#
loop_
_entity_poly.entity_id
_entity_poly.type
_entity_poly.pdbx_seq_one_letter_code
_entity_poly.pdbx_strand_id
1 'polypeptide(L)'
;MSQSDTADGNVASAQYAPAAPTALRVLEWLAGHRVVAGSLVAAYSLLIIFSHEWIQQTVRGWYGTFTRDRVNTWVHAGMVVLVVFFARFLWRALTRPPDRAIKCVFLALTFGLMAGSWKWLFYTDVEVVHYPQYAILAMLIFPLARCHWRTVFYATFIGFVDEVVQFYVYNPWPVHLDFNDMFYNQIGAGLGCVMIWLAGGNVLVRPRLRQPLTANILKLPPVWLVLMVAVVCTVLTLRGQMTLDPPSIGPKPRFVVRRQGPSRTYWKDNGFGKTFHDLTIPEAIAGSVGLLVFFGSINLLNRRSHSSLGEAWRDGADSGISRI
;
A
#
# COMPACT_ATOMS: atom_id res chain seq x y z
N MET A 1 -12.02 39.21 -59.58
CA MET A 1 -12.07 39.67 -58.17
C MET A 1 -13.34 39.10 -57.58
N SER A 2 -13.38 38.19 -56.61
CA SER A 2 -12.44 37.67 -55.62
C SER A 2 -12.87 36.21 -55.38
N GLN A 3 -11.96 35.25 -55.57
CA GLN A 3 -12.15 33.86 -55.15
C GLN A 3 -11.71 33.77 -53.69
N SER A 4 -12.65 33.40 -52.81
CA SER A 4 -12.40 33.15 -51.39
C SER A 4 -12.11 31.66 -51.19
N ASP A 5 -10.82 31.32 -51.11
CA ASP A 5 -10.37 29.98 -50.71
C ASP A 5 -10.64 29.78 -49.22
N THR A 6 -11.68 29.01 -48.92
CA THR A 6 -11.98 28.46 -47.61
C THR A 6 -11.02 27.30 -47.33
N ALA A 7 -9.97 27.58 -46.55
CA ALA A 7 -9.10 26.57 -45.98
C ALA A 7 -9.87 25.76 -44.91
N ASP A 8 -10.65 24.78 -45.35
CA ASP A 8 -11.17 23.71 -44.51
C ASP A 8 -10.01 22.82 -44.07
N GLY A 9 -9.30 23.28 -43.05
CA GLY A 9 -8.23 22.57 -42.38
C GLY A 9 -8.79 21.29 -41.77
N ASN A 10 -8.43 20.17 -42.39
CA ASN A 10 -8.52 18.79 -41.89
C ASN A 10 -8.32 18.73 -40.37
N VAL A 11 -9.41 18.78 -39.62
CA VAL A 11 -9.45 18.36 -38.22
C VAL A 11 -9.35 16.85 -38.28
N ALA A 12 -8.11 16.35 -38.32
CA ALA A 12 -7.81 14.94 -38.15
C ALA A 12 -8.55 14.48 -36.90
N SER A 13 -9.62 13.72 -37.13
CA SER A 13 -10.50 13.19 -36.12
C SER A 13 -9.63 12.48 -35.09
N ALA A 14 -9.60 13.02 -33.87
CA ALA A 14 -8.94 12.40 -32.74
C ALA A 14 -9.55 11.01 -32.59
N GLN A 15 -8.88 10.02 -33.19
CA GLN A 15 -9.34 8.65 -33.25
C GLN A 15 -9.58 8.19 -31.83
N TYR A 16 -10.85 7.86 -31.57
CA TYR A 16 -11.41 7.32 -30.34
C TYR A 16 -10.39 6.55 -29.51
N ALA A 17 -9.76 7.24 -28.55
CA ALA A 17 -9.02 6.56 -27.51
C ALA A 17 -10.03 5.63 -26.80
N PRO A 18 -9.74 4.32 -26.66
CA PRO A 18 -10.66 3.41 -26.01
C PRO A 18 -11.00 3.94 -24.62
N ALA A 19 -12.29 3.93 -24.29
CA ALA A 19 -12.81 4.36 -23.00
C ALA A 19 -11.95 3.83 -21.85
N ALA A 20 -11.40 4.75 -21.04
CA ALA A 20 -10.65 4.40 -19.84
C ALA A 20 -11.43 3.39 -18.99
N PRO A 21 -10.77 2.37 -18.39
CA PRO A 21 -11.44 1.41 -17.53
C PRO A 21 -12.26 2.11 -16.45
N THR A 22 -13.44 1.59 -16.11
CA THR A 22 -14.35 2.21 -15.12
C THR A 22 -13.66 2.55 -13.81
N ALA A 23 -12.75 1.69 -13.33
CA ALA A 23 -11.98 1.94 -12.10
C ALA A 23 -11.09 3.18 -12.19
N LEU A 24 -10.47 3.44 -13.36
CA LEU A 24 -9.61 4.60 -13.55
C LEU A 24 -10.42 5.91 -13.53
N ARG A 25 -11.63 5.90 -14.10
CA ARG A 25 -12.54 7.05 -14.08
C ARG A 25 -12.94 7.44 -12.65
N VAL A 26 -13.16 6.46 -11.78
CA VAL A 26 -13.45 6.71 -10.36
C VAL A 26 -12.25 7.37 -9.68
N LEU A 27 -11.04 6.86 -9.91
CA LEU A 27 -9.82 7.46 -9.35
C LEU A 27 -9.57 8.87 -9.88
N GLU A 28 -9.80 9.11 -11.17
CA GLU A 28 -9.74 10.42 -11.81
C GLU A 28 -10.74 11.40 -11.19
N TRP A 29 -11.99 10.96 -11.04
CA TRP A 29 -13.03 11.76 -10.41
C TRP A 29 -12.67 12.12 -8.96
N LEU A 30 -12.24 11.14 -8.16
CA LEU A 30 -11.78 11.36 -6.78
C LEU A 30 -10.59 12.33 -6.73
N ALA A 31 -9.70 12.25 -7.72
CA ALA A 31 -8.53 13.11 -7.79
C ALA A 31 -8.91 14.58 -8.07
N GLY A 32 -10.06 14.83 -8.71
CA GLY A 32 -10.69 16.15 -8.86
C GLY A 32 -11.47 16.60 -7.62
N HIS A 33 -12.02 15.67 -6.84
CA HIS A 33 -12.86 15.92 -5.67
C HIS A 33 -12.13 15.63 -4.36
N ARG A 34 -11.08 16.41 -4.06
CA ARG A 34 -10.18 16.13 -2.93
C ARG A 34 -10.84 16.07 -1.56
N VAL A 35 -11.87 16.88 -1.32
CA VAL A 35 -12.61 16.87 -0.04
C VAL A 35 -13.36 15.55 0.13
N VAL A 36 -14.01 15.07 -0.94
CA VAL A 36 -14.69 13.76 -0.94
C VAL A 36 -13.67 12.64 -0.75
N ALA A 37 -12.58 12.64 -1.52
CA ALA A 37 -11.54 11.64 -1.38
C ALA A 37 -10.90 11.64 0.03
N GLY A 38 -10.64 12.81 0.61
CA GLY A 38 -10.14 12.95 1.98
C GLY A 38 -11.14 12.42 3.02
N SER A 39 -12.43 12.71 2.85
CA SER A 39 -13.49 12.22 3.73
C SER A 39 -13.63 10.70 3.65
N LEU A 40 -13.53 10.12 2.45
CA LEU A 40 -13.56 8.67 2.25
C LEU A 40 -12.35 7.99 2.88
N VAL A 41 -11.14 8.56 2.72
CA VAL A 41 -9.93 8.06 3.39
C VAL A 41 -10.13 8.11 4.90
N ALA A 42 -10.56 9.24 5.46
CA ALA A 42 -10.78 9.37 6.90
C ALA A 42 -11.82 8.37 7.42
N ALA A 43 -13.00 8.29 6.79
CA ALA A 43 -14.05 7.35 7.18
C ALA A 43 -13.59 5.89 7.11
N TYR A 44 -12.87 5.51 6.04
CA TYR A 44 -12.36 4.16 5.88
C TYR A 44 -11.22 3.85 6.86
N SER A 45 -10.33 4.81 7.15
CA SER A 45 -9.29 4.64 8.18
C SER A 45 -9.88 4.47 9.58
N LEU A 46 -10.92 5.24 9.93
CA LEU A 46 -11.63 5.04 11.19
C LEU A 46 -12.29 3.66 11.22
N LEU A 47 -12.93 3.24 10.13
CA LEU A 47 -13.50 1.89 10.04
C LEU A 47 -12.45 0.81 10.30
N ILE A 48 -11.28 0.89 9.66
CA ILE A 48 -10.15 -0.01 9.90
C ILE A 48 -9.79 -0.05 11.39
N ILE A 49 -9.44 1.11 11.96
CA ILE A 49 -8.92 1.24 13.33
C ILE A 49 -9.92 0.77 14.39
N PHE A 50 -11.19 1.07 14.21
CA PHE A 50 -12.24 0.74 15.19
C PHE A 50 -12.85 -0.65 14.97
N SER A 51 -12.75 -1.22 13.76
CA SER A 51 -13.30 -2.56 13.48
C SER A 51 -12.39 -3.70 13.91
N HIS A 52 -11.10 -3.46 14.12
CA HIS A 52 -10.13 -4.53 14.41
C HIS A 52 -10.54 -5.38 15.61
N GLU A 53 -10.87 -4.76 16.75
CA GLU A 53 -11.34 -5.48 17.95
C GLU A 53 -12.67 -6.19 17.71
N TRP A 54 -13.60 -5.57 16.96
CA TRP A 54 -14.89 -6.20 16.63
C TRP A 54 -14.71 -7.46 15.77
N ILE A 55 -13.81 -7.41 14.78
CA ILE A 55 -13.46 -8.57 13.96
C ILE A 55 -12.79 -9.64 14.83
N GLN A 56 -11.82 -9.27 15.66
CA GLN A 56 -11.15 -10.22 16.56
C GLN A 56 -12.11 -10.86 17.57
N GLN A 57 -13.07 -10.12 18.13
CA GLN A 57 -14.10 -10.68 19.01
C GLN A 57 -15.03 -11.63 18.26
N THR A 58 -15.43 -11.27 17.04
CA THR A 58 -16.28 -12.10 16.19
C THR A 58 -15.57 -13.43 15.87
N VAL A 59 -14.30 -13.37 15.47
CA VAL A 59 -13.48 -14.55 15.17
C VAL A 59 -13.25 -15.40 16.41
N ARG A 60 -12.99 -14.80 17.57
CA ARG A 60 -12.92 -15.51 18.87
C ARG A 60 -14.24 -16.21 19.19
N GLY A 61 -15.38 -15.55 18.98
CA GLY A 61 -16.71 -16.15 19.16
C GLY A 61 -16.94 -17.35 18.23
N TRP A 62 -16.48 -17.26 16.97
CA TRP A 62 -16.51 -18.38 16.04
C TRP A 62 -15.64 -19.54 16.50
N TYR A 63 -14.43 -19.28 17.01
CA TYR A 63 -13.59 -20.35 17.58
C TYR A 63 -14.17 -20.98 18.85
N GLY A 64 -15.02 -20.25 19.59
CA GLY A 64 -15.78 -20.82 20.71
C GLY A 64 -16.94 -21.74 20.25
N THR A 65 -17.41 -21.59 19.02
CA THR A 65 -18.60 -22.29 18.50
C THR A 65 -18.23 -23.38 17.48
N PHE A 66 -17.17 -23.17 16.71
CA PHE A 66 -16.74 -24.02 15.61
C PHE A 66 -15.28 -24.42 15.79
N THR A 67 -14.90 -25.57 15.22
CA THR A 67 -13.49 -25.97 15.19
C THR A 67 -12.68 -24.97 14.36
N ARG A 68 -11.42 -24.75 14.75
CA ARG A 68 -10.51 -23.86 14.02
C ARG A 68 -10.37 -24.25 12.55
N ASP A 69 -10.33 -25.53 12.24
CA ASP A 69 -10.27 -26.03 10.86
C ASP A 69 -11.48 -25.60 10.03
N ARG A 70 -12.68 -25.58 10.63
CA ARG A 70 -13.90 -25.13 9.95
C ARG A 70 -13.86 -23.64 9.68
N VAL A 71 -13.43 -22.83 10.66
CA VAL A 71 -13.25 -21.39 10.47
C VAL A 71 -12.19 -21.11 9.40
N ASN A 72 -11.04 -21.78 9.44
CA ASN A 72 -9.99 -21.67 8.44
C ASN A 72 -10.50 -22.06 7.03
N THR A 73 -11.33 -23.09 6.93
CA THR A 73 -11.98 -23.48 5.67
C THR A 73 -12.85 -22.36 5.10
N TRP A 74 -13.60 -21.65 5.95
CA TRP A 74 -14.39 -20.49 5.52
C TRP A 74 -13.53 -19.32 5.07
N VAL A 75 -12.44 -19.03 5.80
CA VAL A 75 -11.47 -18.00 5.40
C VAL A 75 -10.87 -18.34 4.03
N HIS A 76 -10.45 -19.59 3.82
CA HIS A 76 -9.94 -20.06 2.53
C HIS A 76 -10.98 -19.95 1.41
N ALA A 77 -12.23 -20.33 1.67
CA ALA A 77 -13.31 -20.21 0.69
C ALA A 77 -13.53 -18.74 0.29
N GLY A 78 -13.55 -17.82 1.26
CA GLY A 78 -13.62 -16.38 1.00
C GLY A 78 -12.44 -15.88 0.16
N MET A 79 -11.22 -16.36 0.47
CA MET A 79 -10.02 -16.03 -0.31
C MET A 79 -10.07 -16.55 -1.74
N VAL A 80 -10.60 -17.76 -1.98
CA VAL A 80 -10.79 -18.29 -3.34
C VAL A 80 -11.72 -17.39 -4.16
N VAL A 81 -12.84 -16.93 -3.57
CA VAL A 81 -13.76 -16.00 -4.23
C VAL A 81 -13.04 -14.69 -4.59
N LEU A 82 -12.25 -14.14 -3.67
CA LEU A 82 -11.48 -12.93 -3.90
C LEU A 82 -10.44 -13.13 -5.03
N VAL A 83 -9.73 -14.27 -5.03
CA VAL A 83 -8.76 -14.63 -6.06
C VAL A 83 -9.43 -14.75 -7.44
N VAL A 84 -10.61 -15.36 -7.54
CA VAL A 84 -11.35 -15.46 -8.82
C VAL A 84 -11.73 -14.08 -9.34
N PHE A 85 -12.26 -13.21 -8.48
CA PHE A 85 -12.58 -11.83 -8.85
C PHE A 85 -11.32 -11.09 -9.31
N PHE A 86 -10.22 -11.27 -8.59
CA PHE A 86 -8.95 -10.63 -8.89
C PHE A 86 -8.32 -11.16 -10.19
N ALA A 87 -8.37 -12.47 -10.45
CA ALA A 87 -7.88 -13.08 -11.67
C ALA A 87 -8.61 -12.53 -12.92
N ARG A 88 -9.93 -12.34 -12.83
CA ARG A 88 -10.72 -11.69 -13.88
C ARG A 88 -10.27 -10.26 -14.15
N PHE A 89 -9.97 -9.50 -13.09
CA PHE A 89 -9.43 -8.15 -13.21
C PHE A 89 -8.03 -8.17 -13.86
N LEU A 90 -7.12 -9.02 -13.38
CA LEU A 90 -5.75 -9.16 -13.88
C LEU A 90 -5.72 -9.53 -15.36
N TRP A 91 -6.55 -10.49 -15.79
CA TRP A 91 -6.68 -10.87 -17.20
C TRP A 91 -6.98 -9.66 -18.10
N ARG A 92 -7.91 -8.80 -17.67
CA ARG A 92 -8.27 -7.59 -18.42
C ARG A 92 -7.21 -6.49 -18.36
N ALA A 93 -6.44 -6.43 -17.29
CA ALA A 93 -5.40 -5.42 -17.10
C ALA A 93 -4.10 -5.77 -17.85
N LEU A 94 -3.76 -7.05 -17.93
CA LEU A 94 -2.53 -7.54 -18.56
C LEU A 94 -2.62 -7.69 -20.08
N THR A 95 -3.83 -7.71 -20.65
CA THR A 95 -4.05 -7.82 -22.11
C THR A 95 -3.76 -6.53 -22.89
N ARG A 96 -3.35 -5.45 -22.22
CA ARG A 96 -3.40 -4.07 -22.78
C ARG A 96 -2.09 -3.26 -22.86
N PRO A 97 -0.97 -3.53 -22.14
CA PRO A 97 0.17 -2.60 -22.15
C PRO A 97 1.49 -3.14 -22.76
N PRO A 98 2.33 -2.23 -23.32
CA PRO A 98 3.69 -2.54 -23.81
C PRO A 98 4.65 -3.02 -22.71
N ASP A 99 4.34 -2.72 -21.44
CA ASP A 99 5.15 -3.07 -20.25
C ASP A 99 4.65 -4.34 -19.52
N ARG A 100 4.03 -5.29 -20.23
CA ARG A 100 3.41 -6.47 -19.59
C ARG A 100 4.38 -7.25 -18.71
N ALA A 101 5.62 -7.40 -19.15
CA ALA A 101 6.60 -8.27 -18.49
C ALA A 101 6.97 -7.72 -17.11
N ILE A 102 7.33 -6.44 -17.02
CA ILE A 102 7.69 -5.81 -15.74
C ILE A 102 6.47 -5.76 -14.80
N LYS A 103 5.28 -5.50 -15.33
CA LYS A 103 4.02 -5.54 -14.58
C LYS A 103 3.75 -6.94 -13.98
N CYS A 104 3.94 -7.99 -14.77
CA CYS A 104 3.85 -9.38 -14.30
C CYS A 104 4.90 -9.69 -13.23
N VAL A 105 6.13 -9.21 -13.36
CA VAL A 105 7.18 -9.40 -12.35
C VAL A 105 6.76 -8.74 -11.03
N PHE A 106 6.29 -7.50 -11.04
CA PHE A 106 5.82 -6.83 -9.82
C PHE A 106 4.66 -7.57 -9.17
N LEU A 107 3.70 -8.03 -9.96
CA LEU A 107 2.58 -8.80 -9.48
C LEU A 107 3.02 -10.13 -8.86
N ALA A 108 3.90 -10.87 -9.55
CA ALA A 108 4.44 -12.14 -9.07
C ALA A 108 5.24 -11.95 -7.76
N LEU A 109 6.07 -10.91 -7.68
CA LEU A 109 6.81 -10.56 -6.46
C LEU A 109 5.86 -10.16 -5.33
N THR A 110 4.81 -9.39 -5.62
CA THR A 110 3.81 -8.99 -4.61
C THR A 110 3.08 -10.22 -4.05
N PHE A 111 2.66 -11.15 -4.91
CA PHE A 111 2.07 -12.40 -4.47
C PHE A 111 3.06 -13.30 -3.74
N GLY A 112 4.32 -13.34 -4.16
CA GLY A 112 5.39 -14.04 -3.44
C GLY A 112 5.58 -13.49 -2.03
N LEU A 113 5.56 -12.16 -1.86
CA LEU A 113 5.61 -11.50 -0.55
C LEU A 113 4.38 -11.87 0.31
N MET A 114 3.18 -11.85 -0.25
CA MET A 114 1.94 -12.25 0.45
C MET A 114 1.98 -13.73 0.88
N ALA A 115 2.42 -14.63 -0.01
CA ALA A 115 2.52 -16.05 0.30
C ALA A 115 3.61 -16.33 1.36
N GLY A 116 4.76 -15.68 1.24
CA GLY A 116 5.85 -15.80 2.21
C GLY A 116 5.45 -15.29 3.59
N SER A 117 4.83 -14.11 3.68
CA SER A 117 4.36 -13.57 4.96
C SER A 117 3.20 -14.39 5.55
N TRP A 118 2.28 -14.92 4.73
CA TRP A 118 1.27 -15.86 5.22
C TRP A 118 1.89 -17.13 5.82
N LYS A 119 2.97 -17.65 5.21
CA LYS A 119 3.65 -18.86 5.69
C LYS A 119 4.48 -18.62 6.95
N TRP A 120 5.17 -17.48 7.04
CA TRP A 120 6.23 -17.27 8.05
C TRP A 120 5.94 -16.20 9.09
N LEU A 121 5.06 -15.25 8.83
CA LEU A 121 4.79 -14.12 9.74
C LEU A 121 3.41 -14.22 10.39
N PHE A 122 2.45 -14.83 9.71
CA PHE A 122 1.09 -14.84 10.23
C PHE A 122 0.95 -15.71 11.47
N TYR A 123 0.41 -15.14 12.54
CA TYR A 123 0.02 -15.89 13.73
C TYR A 123 -1.24 -16.72 13.46
N THR A 124 -2.20 -16.17 12.71
CA THR A 124 -3.46 -16.82 12.33
C THR A 124 -3.80 -16.56 10.86
N ASP A 125 -4.62 -17.42 10.25
CA ASP A 125 -4.96 -17.26 8.83
C ASP A 125 -5.93 -16.11 8.56
N VAL A 126 -6.61 -15.60 9.59
CA VAL A 126 -7.51 -14.45 9.47
C VAL A 126 -6.77 -13.15 9.13
N GLU A 127 -5.48 -13.05 9.47
CA GLU A 127 -4.60 -11.91 9.15
C GLU A 127 -4.48 -11.64 7.65
N VAL A 128 -4.94 -12.58 6.80
CA VAL A 128 -5.04 -12.38 5.36
C VAL A 128 -5.94 -11.20 4.98
N VAL A 129 -6.84 -10.78 5.88
CA VAL A 129 -7.74 -9.63 5.69
C VAL A 129 -6.99 -8.32 5.47
N HIS A 130 -5.78 -8.19 6.03
CA HIS A 130 -4.99 -6.98 5.93
C HIS A 130 -4.60 -6.67 4.47
N TYR A 131 -4.39 -7.68 3.63
CA TYR A 131 -4.05 -7.45 2.22
C TYR A 131 -5.15 -6.69 1.45
N PRO A 132 -6.39 -7.21 1.32
CA PRO A 132 -7.46 -6.48 0.65
C PRO A 132 -7.82 -5.18 1.37
N GLN A 133 -7.82 -5.18 2.70
CA GLN A 133 -8.16 -4.00 3.51
C GLN A 133 -7.25 -2.81 3.18
N TYR A 134 -5.93 -3.02 3.18
CA TYR A 134 -4.96 -1.97 2.88
C TYR A 134 -4.76 -1.72 1.38
N ALA A 135 -5.07 -2.69 0.51
CA ALA A 135 -5.14 -2.46 -0.93
C ALA A 135 -6.25 -1.45 -1.28
N ILE A 136 -7.43 -1.60 -0.67
CA ILE A 136 -8.54 -0.64 -0.81
C ILE A 136 -8.15 0.72 -0.25
N LEU A 137 -7.54 0.77 0.94
CA LEU A 137 -7.07 2.03 1.53
C LEU A 137 -6.09 2.76 0.60
N ALA A 138 -5.13 2.03 0.01
CA ALA A 138 -4.18 2.61 -0.94
C ALA A 138 -4.88 3.17 -2.18
N MET A 139 -5.93 2.51 -2.69
CA MET A 139 -6.74 3.04 -3.81
C MET A 139 -7.46 4.34 -3.44
N LEU A 140 -7.93 4.50 -2.21
CA LEU A 140 -8.58 5.73 -1.74
C LEU A 140 -7.58 6.87 -1.51
N ILE A 141 -6.37 6.54 -1.02
CA ILE A 141 -5.29 7.53 -0.79
C ILE A 141 -4.68 8.01 -2.11
N PHE A 142 -4.56 7.13 -3.11
CA PHE A 142 -3.86 7.44 -4.35
C PHE A 142 -4.38 8.68 -5.09
N PRO A 143 -5.68 8.95 -5.25
CA PRO A 143 -6.20 10.18 -5.84
C PRO A 143 -5.68 11.47 -5.20
N LEU A 144 -5.41 11.45 -3.89
CA LEU A 144 -4.86 12.58 -3.13
C LEU A 144 -3.34 12.67 -3.29
N ALA A 145 -2.65 11.55 -3.15
CA ALA A 145 -1.18 11.49 -3.17
C ALA A 145 -0.60 11.59 -4.60
N ARG A 146 -1.30 11.03 -5.58
CA ARG A 146 -0.92 10.86 -7.00
C ARG A 146 0.50 10.32 -7.17
N CYS A 147 0.91 9.44 -6.27
CA CYS A 147 2.28 8.97 -6.13
C CYS A 147 2.35 7.68 -5.32
N HIS A 148 2.69 6.54 -5.94
CA HIS A 148 2.69 5.22 -5.31
C HIS A 148 3.48 5.18 -4.00
N TRP A 149 4.72 5.67 -3.95
CA TRP A 149 5.49 5.61 -2.69
C TRP A 149 4.82 6.39 -1.55
N ARG A 150 4.18 7.53 -1.84
CA ARG A 150 3.44 8.30 -0.83
C ARG A 150 2.17 7.57 -0.40
N THR A 151 1.48 6.96 -1.35
CA THR A 151 0.30 6.15 -1.10
C THR A 151 0.63 5.00 -0.15
N VAL A 152 1.69 4.23 -0.46
CA VAL A 152 2.16 3.15 0.40
C VAL A 152 2.55 3.69 1.77
N PHE A 153 3.35 4.76 1.82
CA PHE A 153 3.74 5.37 3.09
C PHE A 153 2.54 5.77 3.98
N TYR A 154 1.55 6.48 3.43
CA TYR A 154 0.39 6.91 4.22
C TYR A 154 -0.49 5.74 4.64
N ALA A 155 -0.69 4.74 3.78
CA ALA A 155 -1.43 3.53 4.13
C ALA A 155 -0.71 2.75 5.25
N THR A 156 0.63 2.60 5.16
CA THR A 156 1.44 2.00 6.21
C THR A 156 1.38 2.80 7.50
N PHE A 157 1.40 4.13 7.43
CA PHE A 157 1.27 4.97 8.62
C PHE A 157 -0.09 4.81 9.30
N ILE A 158 -1.18 4.72 8.52
CA ILE A 158 -2.51 4.43 9.07
C ILE A 158 -2.51 3.04 9.72
N GLY A 159 -1.86 2.05 9.10
CA GLY A 159 -1.73 0.73 9.72
C GLY A 159 -0.84 0.70 10.95
N PHE A 160 0.16 1.57 11.03
CA PHE A 160 0.90 1.76 12.27
C PHE A 160 0.00 2.31 13.38
N VAL A 161 -0.88 3.27 13.06
CA VAL A 161 -1.84 3.85 14.02
C VAL A 161 -2.84 2.79 14.49
N ASP A 162 -3.34 1.96 13.57
CA ASP A 162 -4.22 0.82 13.87
C ASP A 162 -3.62 -0.09 14.96
N GLU A 163 -2.40 -0.58 14.72
CA GLU A 163 -1.68 -1.43 15.68
C GLU A 163 -1.39 -0.73 17.02
N VAL A 164 -1.04 0.56 16.98
CA VAL A 164 -0.81 1.34 18.21
C VAL A 164 -2.09 1.48 19.02
N VAL A 165 -3.22 1.75 18.36
CA VAL A 165 -4.53 1.83 19.03
C VAL A 165 -4.91 0.47 19.58
N GLN A 166 -4.75 -0.62 18.82
CA GLN A 166 -5.03 -1.95 19.31
C GLN A 166 -4.17 -2.32 20.52
N PHE A 167 -2.87 -2.03 20.46
CA PHE A 167 -1.93 -2.31 21.52
C PHE A 167 -2.24 -1.52 22.81
N TYR A 168 -2.55 -0.22 22.72
CA TYR A 168 -2.74 0.63 23.90
C TYR A 168 -4.18 0.74 24.40
N VAL A 169 -5.18 0.60 23.52
CA VAL A 169 -6.59 0.88 23.85
C VAL A 169 -7.39 -0.39 24.06
N TYR A 170 -7.38 -1.31 23.10
CA TYR A 170 -8.33 -2.43 23.13
C TYR A 170 -7.88 -3.60 23.98
N ASN A 171 -6.57 -3.77 24.14
CA ASN A 171 -6.09 -5.09 24.49
C ASN A 171 -5.09 -5.06 25.66
N PRO A 172 -5.42 -5.66 26.83
CA PRO A 172 -4.44 -5.96 27.86
C PRO A 172 -3.53 -7.14 27.47
N TRP A 173 -3.89 -7.93 26.44
CA TRP A 173 -3.26 -9.21 26.10
C TRP A 173 -2.07 -9.20 25.11
N PRO A 174 -1.91 -8.26 24.14
CA PRO A 174 -0.85 -8.37 23.16
C PRO A 174 0.47 -8.15 23.87
N VAL A 175 1.32 -9.13 23.68
CA VAL A 175 2.64 -9.24 24.27
C VAL A 175 3.54 -8.11 23.82
N HIS A 176 3.31 -7.57 22.62
CA HIS A 176 4.11 -6.56 21.98
C HIS A 176 3.28 -5.88 20.87
N LEU A 177 3.74 -4.73 20.41
CA LEU A 177 3.24 -4.10 19.18
C LEU A 177 3.50 -5.05 18.01
N ASP A 178 2.47 -5.39 17.24
CA ASP A 178 2.59 -6.39 16.18
C ASP A 178 3.21 -5.78 14.92
N PHE A 179 4.52 -5.95 14.79
CA PHE A 179 5.24 -5.46 13.61
C PHE A 179 4.95 -6.30 12.36
N ASN A 180 4.45 -7.53 12.52
CA ASN A 180 4.04 -8.35 11.39
C ASN A 180 2.83 -7.69 10.71
N ASP A 181 1.85 -7.24 11.49
CA ASP A 181 0.67 -6.52 10.98
C ASP A 181 1.04 -5.30 10.16
N MET A 182 2.00 -4.51 10.64
CA MET A 182 2.48 -3.34 9.91
C MET A 182 3.11 -3.72 8.55
N PHE A 183 3.88 -4.80 8.51
CA PHE A 183 4.54 -5.30 7.30
C PHE A 183 3.52 -5.81 6.28
N TYR A 184 2.62 -6.65 6.76
CA TYR A 184 1.25 -6.85 6.32
C TYR A 184 0.53 -5.78 5.49
N ASN A 185 0.16 -4.74 6.23
CA ASN A 185 -0.55 -3.55 5.82
C ASN A 185 0.19 -2.87 4.68
N GLN A 186 1.52 -2.84 4.75
CA GLN A 186 2.36 -2.29 3.69
C GLN A 186 2.35 -3.13 2.41
N ILE A 187 2.39 -4.47 2.51
CA ILE A 187 2.23 -5.36 1.34
C ILE A 187 0.85 -5.15 0.71
N GLY A 188 -0.22 -5.10 1.52
CA GLY A 188 -1.58 -4.81 1.05
C GLY A 188 -1.66 -3.45 0.33
N ALA A 189 -1.10 -2.40 0.90
CA ALA A 189 -1.03 -1.09 0.26
C ALA A 189 -0.24 -1.11 -1.06
N GLY A 190 0.84 -1.89 -1.10
CA GLY A 190 1.63 -2.16 -2.29
C GLY A 190 0.83 -2.87 -3.38
N LEU A 191 0.03 -3.89 -3.02
CA LEU A 191 -0.90 -4.56 -3.93
C LEU A 191 -1.89 -3.56 -4.54
N GLY A 192 -2.49 -2.67 -3.73
CA GLY A 192 -3.35 -1.60 -4.23
C GLY A 192 -2.63 -0.70 -5.25
N CYS A 193 -1.38 -0.33 -4.98
CA CYS A 193 -0.56 0.45 -5.91
C CYS A 193 -0.25 -0.30 -7.22
N VAL A 194 0.08 -1.59 -7.16
CA VAL A 194 0.28 -2.44 -8.35
C VAL A 194 -1.01 -2.53 -9.15
N MET A 195 -2.17 -2.69 -8.51
CA MET A 195 -3.47 -2.72 -9.19
C MET A 195 -3.77 -1.42 -9.94
N ILE A 196 -3.51 -0.27 -9.31
CA ILE A 196 -3.66 1.05 -9.94
C ILE A 196 -2.74 1.17 -11.16
N TRP A 197 -1.48 0.72 -11.03
CA TRP A 197 -0.52 0.73 -12.12
C TRP A 197 -0.94 -0.15 -13.30
N LEU A 198 -1.43 -1.36 -13.00
CA LEU A 198 -1.97 -2.30 -13.98
C LEU A 198 -3.17 -1.71 -14.72
N ALA A 199 -4.07 -1.02 -14.01
CA ALA A 199 -5.25 -0.37 -14.57
C ALA A 199 -4.97 0.87 -15.43
N GLY A 200 -3.70 1.30 -15.55
CA GLY A 200 -3.33 2.49 -16.31
C GLY A 200 -3.34 3.78 -15.50
N GLY A 201 -3.32 3.71 -14.16
CA GLY A 201 -3.26 4.86 -13.24
C GLY A 201 -2.02 5.75 -13.38
N ASN A 202 -1.14 5.48 -14.34
CA ASN A 202 0.03 6.30 -14.66
C ASN A 202 -0.35 7.70 -15.13
N VAL A 203 -1.50 7.81 -15.81
CA VAL A 203 -2.04 9.10 -16.29
C VAL A 203 -2.31 10.06 -15.11
N LEU A 204 -2.61 9.52 -13.94
CA LEU A 204 -2.87 10.32 -12.74
C LEU A 204 -1.60 10.77 -12.02
N VAL A 205 -0.46 10.14 -12.27
CA VAL A 205 0.79 10.47 -11.59
C VAL A 205 1.24 11.86 -12.03
N ARG A 206 1.37 12.78 -11.09
CA ARG A 206 1.86 14.13 -11.40
C ARG A 206 3.27 14.02 -11.98
N PRO A 207 3.54 14.57 -13.19
CA PRO A 207 4.90 14.66 -13.70
C PRO A 207 5.67 15.56 -12.74
N ARG A 208 6.56 14.94 -11.94
CA ARG A 208 7.42 15.70 -11.06
C ARG A 208 8.46 16.34 -11.96
N LEU A 209 8.46 17.68 -12.03
CA LEU A 209 9.54 18.49 -12.60
C LEU A 209 10.90 17.89 -12.20
N ARG A 210 11.87 17.90 -13.11
CA ARG A 210 13.24 17.32 -13.06
C ARG A 210 14.12 17.84 -11.90
N GLN A 211 13.57 17.99 -10.70
CA GLN A 211 14.32 18.40 -9.54
C GLN A 211 15.08 17.20 -8.98
N PRO A 212 16.37 17.37 -8.63
CA PRO A 212 17.19 16.29 -8.09
C PRO A 212 16.52 15.71 -6.83
N LEU A 213 16.59 14.38 -6.70
CA LEU A 213 15.92 13.61 -5.64
C LEU A 213 16.28 14.17 -4.26
N THR A 214 17.55 14.53 -4.06
CA THR A 214 18.13 15.06 -2.81
C THR A 214 17.59 16.43 -2.42
N ALA A 215 17.36 17.34 -3.38
CA ALA A 215 16.97 18.73 -3.08
C ALA A 215 15.55 18.88 -2.49
N ASN A 216 14.75 17.80 -2.48
CA ASN A 216 13.36 17.85 -2.05
C ASN A 216 12.95 16.76 -1.06
N ILE A 217 13.84 15.85 -0.64
CA ILE A 217 13.48 14.82 0.34
C ILE A 217 12.98 15.46 1.63
N LEU A 218 13.68 16.48 2.13
CA LEU A 218 13.27 17.23 3.33
C LEU A 218 12.01 18.08 3.13
N LYS A 219 11.48 18.23 1.91
CA LYS A 219 10.20 18.94 1.68
C LYS A 219 9.01 17.98 1.62
N LEU A 220 9.25 16.69 1.82
CA LEU A 220 8.21 15.66 1.75
C LEU A 220 7.51 15.54 3.11
N PRO A 221 6.19 15.69 3.19
CA PRO A 221 5.45 15.48 4.45
C PRO A 221 5.73 14.13 5.14
N PRO A 222 5.91 13.01 4.40
CA PRO A 222 6.33 11.74 5.00
C PRO A 222 7.62 11.79 5.83
N VAL A 223 8.63 12.55 5.38
CA VAL A 223 9.91 12.64 6.10
C VAL A 223 9.73 13.40 7.41
N TRP A 224 8.98 14.51 7.38
CA TRP A 224 8.65 15.26 8.59
C TRP A 224 7.83 14.45 9.58
N LEU A 225 6.90 13.62 9.09
CA LEU A 225 6.12 12.74 9.94
C LEU A 225 7.01 11.72 10.67
N VAL A 226 7.94 11.07 9.96
CA VAL A 226 8.91 10.15 10.56
C VAL A 226 9.81 10.87 11.57
N LEU A 227 10.34 12.05 11.21
CA LEU A 227 11.17 12.86 12.11
C LEU A 227 10.40 13.28 13.36
N MET A 228 9.14 13.69 13.22
CA MET A 228 8.28 14.05 14.34
C MET A 228 8.07 12.85 15.28
N VAL A 229 7.72 11.68 14.73
CA VAL A 229 7.57 10.45 15.53
C VAL A 229 8.88 10.10 16.24
N ALA A 230 10.02 10.16 15.54
CA ALA A 230 11.33 9.89 16.12
C ALA A 230 11.64 10.87 17.27
N VAL A 231 11.45 12.16 17.07
CA VAL A 231 11.68 13.20 18.09
C VAL A 231 10.78 12.96 19.30
N VAL A 232 9.49 12.67 19.11
CA VAL A 232 8.57 12.38 20.21
C VAL A 232 9.02 11.15 20.99
N CYS A 233 9.34 10.05 20.31
CA CYS A 233 9.84 8.83 20.95
C CYS A 233 11.15 9.08 21.72
N THR A 234 12.07 9.85 21.16
CA THR A 234 13.33 10.22 21.82
C THR A 234 13.07 11.06 23.08
N VAL A 235 12.22 12.08 23.01
CA VAL A 235 11.88 12.91 24.17
C VAL A 235 11.20 12.08 25.26
N LEU A 236 10.26 11.20 24.91
CA LEU A 236 9.61 10.31 25.87
C LEU A 236 10.59 9.32 26.51
N THR A 237 11.54 8.80 25.74
CA THR A 237 12.59 7.89 26.23
C THR A 237 13.52 8.61 27.19
N LEU A 238 14.02 9.79 26.82
CA LEU A 238 14.92 10.60 27.66
C LEU A 238 14.27 11.03 28.98
N ARG A 239 12.92 11.16 29.02
CA ARG A 239 12.16 11.45 30.23
C ARG A 239 11.80 10.21 31.06
N GLY A 240 12.22 9.00 30.65
CA GLY A 240 11.85 7.75 31.29
C GLY A 240 10.35 7.42 31.18
N GLN A 241 9.62 8.09 30.29
CA GLN A 241 8.19 7.86 30.06
C GLN A 241 7.93 6.75 29.04
N MET A 242 8.92 6.43 28.22
CA MET A 242 8.87 5.36 27.23
C MET A 242 10.11 4.47 27.35
N THR A 243 9.92 3.16 27.25
CA THR A 243 11.01 2.21 27.05
C THR A 243 10.65 1.21 25.96
N LEU A 244 11.65 0.53 25.40
CA LEU A 244 11.40 -0.57 24.47
C LEU A 244 10.81 -1.78 25.20
N ASP A 245 11.38 -2.13 26.34
CA ASP A 245 10.97 -3.25 27.19
C ASP A 245 10.67 -2.78 28.61
N PRO A 246 9.80 -3.46 29.37
CA PRO A 246 9.58 -3.12 30.77
C PRO A 246 10.88 -3.31 31.56
N PRO A 247 11.24 -2.36 32.45
CA PRO A 247 12.39 -2.54 33.32
C PRO A 247 12.16 -3.69 34.30
N SER A 248 13.21 -4.47 34.60
CA SER A 248 13.15 -5.58 35.57
C SER A 248 13.02 -5.10 37.02
N ILE A 249 13.53 -3.88 37.31
CA ILE A 249 13.51 -3.24 38.62
C ILE A 249 13.21 -1.75 38.40
N GLY A 250 12.34 -1.17 39.21
CA GLY A 250 12.04 0.26 39.21
C GLY A 250 10.62 0.61 38.75
N PRO A 251 10.31 1.92 38.59
CA PRO A 251 8.98 2.37 38.19
C PRO A 251 8.67 1.94 36.75
N LYS A 252 7.42 1.50 36.52
CA LYS A 252 6.95 1.14 35.18
C LYS A 252 6.76 2.42 34.34
N PRO A 253 7.34 2.51 33.13
CA PRO A 253 7.14 3.65 32.25
C PRO A 253 5.69 3.70 31.74
N ARG A 254 5.26 4.88 31.30
CA ARG A 254 3.89 5.08 30.78
C ARG A 254 3.68 4.36 29.45
N PHE A 255 4.72 4.29 28.62
CA PHE A 255 4.70 3.68 27.31
C PHE A 255 5.77 2.58 27.24
N VAL A 256 5.39 1.43 26.70
CA VAL A 256 6.30 0.31 26.44
C VAL A 256 6.04 -0.19 25.03
N VAL A 257 7.08 -0.44 24.24
CA VAL A 257 6.90 -0.97 22.87
C VAL A 257 6.63 -2.47 22.88
N ARG A 258 7.28 -3.19 23.81
CA ARG A 258 7.13 -4.64 24.00
C ARG A 258 6.83 -4.89 25.48
N ARG A 259 5.79 -5.67 25.80
CA ARG A 259 5.42 -5.99 27.19
C ARG A 259 6.12 -7.22 27.75
N GLN A 260 6.62 -8.14 26.92
CA GLN A 260 7.35 -9.35 27.40
C GLN A 260 8.83 -9.37 27.02
N GLY A 261 9.39 -8.24 26.62
CA GLY A 261 10.80 -8.19 26.17
C GLY A 261 10.98 -8.73 24.74
N PRO A 262 12.23 -8.80 24.25
CA PRO A 262 12.55 -9.44 22.98
C PRO A 262 12.25 -10.95 23.03
N SER A 263 11.73 -11.49 21.93
CA SER A 263 11.65 -12.95 21.76
C SER A 263 13.06 -13.55 21.88
N ARG A 264 13.19 -14.64 22.64
CA ARG A 264 14.44 -15.42 22.71
C ARG A 264 14.58 -16.42 21.57
N THR A 265 13.47 -16.77 20.93
CA THR A 265 13.44 -17.71 19.80
C THR A 265 13.05 -16.96 18.52
N TYR A 266 13.73 -17.30 17.42
CA TYR A 266 13.40 -16.74 16.11
C TYR A 266 12.04 -17.28 15.63
N TRP A 267 11.84 -18.59 15.74
CA TRP A 267 10.58 -19.26 15.42
C TRP A 267 9.74 -19.51 16.67
N LYS A 268 8.44 -19.28 16.56
CA LYS A 268 7.43 -19.51 17.60
C LYS A 268 6.38 -20.45 17.06
N ASP A 269 5.95 -21.40 17.88
CA ASP A 269 4.76 -22.20 17.61
C ASP A 269 3.55 -21.47 18.19
N ASN A 270 2.50 -21.30 17.41
CA ASN A 270 1.26 -20.68 17.89
C ASN A 270 0.38 -21.64 18.71
N GLY A 271 0.78 -22.91 18.86
CA GLY A 271 0.02 -23.98 19.51
C GLY A 271 -1.00 -24.66 18.60
N PHE A 272 -1.08 -24.25 17.34
CA PHE A 272 -2.06 -24.73 16.36
C PHE A 272 -1.39 -25.28 15.10
N GLY A 273 -0.16 -25.77 15.22
CA GLY A 273 0.60 -26.38 14.13
C GLY A 273 1.14 -25.37 13.11
N LYS A 274 1.16 -24.07 13.44
CA LYS A 274 1.80 -23.04 12.62
C LYS A 274 2.97 -22.44 13.36
N THR A 275 4.10 -22.40 12.67
CA THR A 275 5.30 -21.73 13.13
C THR A 275 5.41 -20.38 12.45
N PHE A 276 5.66 -19.34 13.24
CA PHE A 276 5.77 -17.96 12.78
C PHE A 276 6.97 -17.25 13.43
N HIS A 277 7.36 -16.12 12.86
CA HIS A 277 8.41 -15.25 13.35
C HIS A 277 7.84 -13.85 13.63
N ASP A 278 8.11 -13.33 14.83
CA ASP A 278 7.79 -11.95 15.18
C ASP A 278 8.93 -11.04 14.78
N LEU A 279 8.66 -10.13 13.84
CA LEU A 279 9.64 -9.17 13.38
C LEU A 279 10.16 -8.33 14.56
N THR A 280 11.48 -8.27 14.69
CA THR A 280 12.13 -7.31 15.57
C THR A 280 11.98 -5.90 14.99
N ILE A 281 12.18 -4.87 15.83
CA ILE A 281 12.13 -3.46 15.38
C ILE A 281 13.09 -3.20 14.19
N PRO A 282 14.36 -3.65 14.22
CA PRO A 282 15.26 -3.49 13.08
C PRO A 282 14.77 -4.20 11.80
N GLU A 283 14.26 -5.42 11.92
CA GLU A 283 13.72 -6.17 10.76
C GLU A 283 12.48 -5.49 10.20
N ALA A 284 11.58 -5.01 11.06
CA ALA A 284 10.39 -4.27 10.65
C ALA A 284 10.77 -2.96 9.92
N ILE A 285 11.74 -2.20 10.43
CA ILE A 285 12.22 -0.98 9.76
C ILE A 285 12.87 -1.32 8.41
N ALA A 286 13.80 -2.28 8.38
CA ALA A 286 14.50 -2.67 7.16
C ALA A 286 13.52 -3.19 6.10
N GLY A 287 12.60 -4.06 6.51
CA GLY A 287 11.53 -4.58 5.67
C GLY A 287 10.62 -3.47 5.15
N SER A 288 10.19 -2.56 6.01
CA SER A 288 9.30 -1.44 5.63
C SER A 288 9.98 -0.49 4.63
N VAL A 289 11.26 -0.17 4.83
CA VAL A 289 12.05 0.63 3.88
C VAL A 289 12.20 -0.12 2.56
N GLY A 290 12.52 -1.42 2.59
CA GLY A 290 12.63 -2.26 1.41
C GLY A 290 11.35 -2.29 0.58
N LEU A 291 10.19 -2.50 1.22
CA LEU A 291 8.88 -2.46 0.57
C LEU A 291 8.55 -1.07 0.02
N LEU A 292 8.87 -0.01 0.74
CA LEU A 292 8.65 1.37 0.29
C LEU A 292 9.47 1.68 -0.96
N VAL A 293 10.73 1.24 -1.01
CA VAL A 293 11.61 1.37 -2.18
C VAL A 293 11.07 0.52 -3.33
N PHE A 294 10.71 -0.74 -3.08
CA PHE A 294 10.17 -1.66 -4.08
C PHE A 294 8.91 -1.10 -4.74
N PHE A 295 7.86 -0.82 -3.98
CA PHE A 295 6.62 -0.26 -4.54
C PHE A 295 6.79 1.19 -5.01
N GLY A 296 7.69 1.95 -4.40
CA GLY A 296 8.02 3.30 -4.86
C GLY A 296 8.73 3.34 -6.20
N SER A 297 9.45 2.28 -6.57
CA SER A 297 10.12 2.17 -7.88
C SER A 297 9.12 2.15 -9.05
N ILE A 298 7.85 1.82 -8.82
CA ILE A 298 6.76 1.98 -9.80
C ILE A 298 6.71 3.44 -10.32
N ASN A 299 6.93 4.43 -9.44
CA ASN A 299 6.98 5.83 -9.86
C ASN A 299 8.14 6.13 -10.82
N LEU A 300 9.26 5.41 -10.72
CA LEU A 300 10.42 5.59 -11.59
C LEU A 300 10.18 4.91 -12.95
N LEU A 301 9.64 3.70 -12.94
CA LEU A 301 9.30 2.94 -14.15
C LEU A 301 8.27 3.70 -15.01
N ASN A 302 7.28 4.33 -14.38
CA ASN A 302 6.29 5.15 -15.06
C ASN A 302 6.86 6.36 -15.82
N ARG A 303 8.06 6.84 -15.46
CA ARG A 303 8.67 7.97 -16.18
C ARG A 303 9.27 7.54 -17.51
N ARG A 304 9.84 6.34 -17.57
CA ARG A 304 10.51 5.82 -18.78
C ARG A 304 9.52 5.57 -19.92
N SER A 305 8.30 5.12 -19.60
CA SER A 305 7.27 4.87 -20.61
C SER A 305 6.80 6.15 -21.32
N HIS A 306 6.89 7.31 -20.66
CA HIS A 306 6.48 8.59 -21.27
C HIS A 306 7.59 9.24 -22.10
N SER A 307 8.87 9.01 -21.79
CA SER A 307 9.96 9.59 -22.58
C SER A 307 10.10 8.92 -23.95
N SER A 308 9.94 7.60 -24.04
CA SER A 308 10.06 6.88 -25.31
C SER A 308 8.96 7.23 -26.31
N LEU A 309 7.72 7.43 -25.83
CA LEU A 309 6.61 7.86 -26.69
C LEU A 309 6.77 9.31 -27.16
N GLY A 310 7.33 10.18 -26.32
CA GLY A 310 7.59 11.57 -26.68
C GLY A 310 8.71 11.73 -27.72
N GLU A 311 9.75 10.91 -27.63
CA GLU A 311 10.84 10.87 -28.61
C GLU A 311 10.38 10.30 -29.95
N ALA A 312 9.67 9.16 -29.95
CA ALA A 312 9.12 8.58 -31.19
C ALA A 312 8.17 9.53 -31.94
N TRP A 313 7.41 10.37 -31.22
CA TRP A 313 6.53 11.36 -31.83
C TRP A 313 7.31 12.56 -32.40
N ARG A 314 8.38 13.01 -31.73
CA ARG A 314 9.27 14.06 -32.25
C ARG A 314 10.02 13.60 -33.49
N ASP A 315 10.58 12.39 -33.47
CA ASP A 315 11.31 11.81 -34.60
C ASP A 315 10.37 11.60 -35.81
N GLY A 316 9.11 11.25 -35.58
CA GLY A 316 8.08 11.17 -36.63
C GLY A 316 7.67 12.52 -37.21
N ALA A 317 7.64 13.58 -36.40
CA ALA A 317 7.35 14.93 -36.87
C ALA A 317 8.51 15.53 -37.67
N ASP A 318 9.76 15.30 -37.23
CA ASP A 318 10.95 15.83 -37.88
C ASP A 318 11.31 15.08 -39.18
N SER A 319 10.97 13.79 -39.29
CA SER A 319 11.15 13.02 -40.53
C SER A 319 10.11 13.30 -41.62
N GLY A 320 9.00 13.98 -41.29
CA GLY A 320 7.92 14.31 -42.23
C GLY A 320 7.99 15.71 -42.85
N ILE A 321 8.87 16.60 -42.38
CA ILE A 321 8.89 18.03 -42.78
C ILE A 321 9.99 18.37 -43.81
N SER A 322 10.89 17.44 -44.18
CA SER A 322 12.03 17.76 -45.07
C SER A 322 11.86 17.49 -46.57
N ARG A 323 10.64 17.24 -47.07
CA ARG A 323 10.39 17.08 -48.52
C ARG A 323 9.08 17.69 -48.98
N ILE A 324 9.01 19.02 -49.03
CA ILE A 324 8.21 19.76 -50.03
C ILE A 324 9.05 20.92 -50.52
#